data_AF-A0A8C5QHQ7-F1
#
_entry.id   AF-A0A8C5QHQ7-F1
#
_cell.length_a   1.000
_cell.length_b   1.000
_cell.length_c   1.000
_cell.angle_alpha   90.00
_cell.angle_beta   90.00
_cell.angle_gamma   90.00
#
_symmetry.space_group_name_H-M   'P 1'
#
loop_
_entity.id
_entity.type
_entity.pdbx_description
1 polymer ?
#
loop_
_entity_poly.entity_id
_entity_poly.type
_entity_poly.pdbx_seq_one_letter_code
_entity_poly.pdbx_strand_id
1 'polypeptide(L)'
;YYIVICLLLLFSLDQNQIWIQYKIMKPSNYDLGNCTGSVTGCLSITAGAFTGCLSITAGSVTGCLSITAGSITGCLSITAASITGCLSITAASITGCLFITAASVTGCLSITAGSVTGCLSITAGSITGCLSITAGSVTGCLSITADSVTGCLSITAGSVRGCLSITAGSITGCLSITAGSVIGCLSITAGSVTGCLSITAGSVTGCLFITAGSVTGCLSITAGSVTGCLSITAASITGCLSITAGSVTGCLFITAGSVTGCLSITAGSVTGCLSITAGSVTGCLSITAGSVTGCLFITAGSVTGCLFITAGSITGCLSITAGSITGCLSITAASVTGCLFITEALFFS
;
A
#
# COMPACT_ATOMS: atom_id res chain seq x y z
N TYR A 1 12.71 35.91 -12.84
CA TYR A 1 13.96 36.15 -12.10
C TYR A 1 14.33 34.87 -11.37
N TYR A 2 15.31 34.14 -11.92
CA TYR A 2 15.85 32.91 -11.33
C TYR A 2 17.00 33.31 -10.42
N ILE A 3 16.84 33.17 -9.11
CA ILE A 3 18.00 33.20 -8.22
C ILE A 3 18.47 31.75 -8.12
N VAL A 4 19.50 31.41 -8.89
CA VAL A 4 20.26 30.18 -8.66
C VAL A 4 21.00 30.39 -7.34
N ILE A 5 20.44 29.90 -6.24
CA ILE A 5 21.20 29.76 -4.99
C ILE A 5 22.06 28.53 -5.19
N CYS A 6 23.20 28.72 -5.86
CA CYS A 6 24.30 27.77 -5.74
C CYS A 6 24.79 27.93 -4.31
N LEU A 7 24.49 26.96 -3.43
CA LEU A 7 25.18 26.89 -2.14
C LEU A 7 26.66 26.65 -2.47
N LEU A 8 27.44 27.74 -2.58
CA LEU A 8 28.86 27.66 -2.34
C LEU A 8 29.00 27.20 -0.89
N LEU A 9 29.12 25.89 -0.71
CA LEU A 9 29.60 25.26 0.51
C LEU A 9 31.04 25.77 0.69
N LEU A 10 31.20 26.94 1.31
CA LEU A 10 32.47 27.33 1.87
C LEU A 10 32.78 26.31 2.96
N PHE A 11 33.71 25.41 2.64
CA PHE A 11 34.44 24.62 3.61
C PHE A 11 34.88 25.55 4.75
N SER A 12 34.50 25.21 5.98
CA SER A 12 35.26 25.64 7.14
C SER A 12 35.47 24.43 8.04
N LEU A 13 36.74 24.14 8.29
CA LEU A 13 37.20 23.17 9.25
C LEU A 13 36.64 23.53 10.64
N ASP A 14 35.55 22.90 11.07
CA ASP A 14 35.46 22.41 12.44
C ASP A 14 34.31 21.41 12.62
N GLN A 15 34.53 20.45 13.50
CA GLN A 15 33.76 19.22 13.63
C GLN A 15 32.29 19.46 14.05
N ASN A 16 31.39 18.87 13.25
CA ASN A 16 30.16 18.20 13.69
C ASN A 16 28.79 18.93 13.75
N GLN A 17 28.62 20.20 13.36
CA GLN A 17 27.27 20.80 13.19
C GLN A 17 27.28 21.98 12.18
N ILE A 18 26.59 21.86 11.04
CA ILE A 18 26.30 23.00 10.15
C ILE A 18 24.82 23.35 10.30
N TRP A 19 24.52 24.45 11.01
CA TRP A 19 23.18 25.03 11.09
C TRP A 19 23.02 26.08 10.00
N ILE A 20 22.48 25.70 8.83
CA ILE A 20 22.08 26.71 7.84
C ILE A 20 20.59 27.00 8.02
N GLN A 21 20.28 28.03 8.83
CA GLN A 21 18.93 28.59 8.93
C GLN A 21 18.69 29.54 7.74
N TYR A 22 18.12 29.05 6.64
CA TYR A 22 17.58 29.93 5.61
C TYR A 22 16.13 30.32 5.96
N LYS A 23 15.94 31.57 6.39
CA LYS A 23 14.62 32.20 6.47
C LYS A 23 14.31 32.85 5.12
N ILE A 24 13.66 32.12 4.22
CA ILE A 24 13.22 32.68 2.93
C ILE A 24 11.99 33.56 3.19
N MET A 25 12.16 34.90 3.15
CA MET A 25 11.14 35.87 3.55
C MET A 25 10.29 36.46 2.41
N LYS A 26 10.38 35.99 1.16
CA LYS A 26 9.53 36.51 0.05
C LYS A 26 9.05 35.43 -0.94
N PRO A 27 7.89 35.59 -1.60
CA PRO A 27 7.39 34.67 -2.62
C PRO A 27 8.08 34.97 -3.96
N SER A 28 8.94 34.09 -4.43
CA SER A 28 9.56 34.17 -5.75
C SER A 28 9.95 32.76 -6.18
N ASN A 29 9.95 32.45 -7.49
CA ASN A 29 10.43 31.16 -8.01
C ASN A 29 11.88 30.90 -7.52
N TYR A 30 12.07 29.90 -6.66
CA TYR A 30 13.40 29.50 -6.16
C TYR A 30 13.80 28.16 -6.77
N ASP A 31 14.66 28.20 -7.78
CA ASP A 31 15.39 27.02 -8.21
C ASP A 31 16.68 26.97 -7.37
N LEU A 32 16.72 26.13 -6.33
CA LEU A 32 17.98 25.78 -5.66
C LEU A 32 18.76 24.84 -6.59
N GLY A 33 19.22 25.38 -7.72
CA GLY A 33 19.82 24.62 -8.80
C GLY A 33 21.07 23.84 -8.37
N ASN A 34 21.05 22.54 -8.68
CA ASN A 34 22.17 21.59 -8.75
C ASN A 34 23.31 21.78 -7.73
N CYS A 35 23.10 21.28 -6.51
CA CYS A 35 24.22 20.97 -5.61
C CYS A 35 24.89 19.67 -6.09
N THR A 36 25.80 19.72 -7.07
CA THR A 36 26.51 18.53 -7.59
C THR A 36 27.50 17.89 -6.60
N GLY A 37 27.31 18.08 -5.30
CA GLY A 37 28.14 17.56 -4.21
C GLY A 37 27.35 16.70 -3.22
N SER A 38 28.00 16.32 -2.13
CA SER A 38 27.37 15.61 -1.00
C SER A 38 26.80 16.62 -0.01
N VAL A 39 25.56 16.41 0.42
CA VAL A 39 24.96 17.10 1.57
C VAL A 39 25.23 16.26 2.80
N THR A 40 26.06 16.74 3.72
CA THR A 40 26.39 16.07 4.98
C THR A 40 25.94 16.89 6.18
N GLY A 41 25.39 16.22 7.20
CA GLY A 41 24.91 16.86 8.43
C GLY A 41 23.40 17.10 8.43
N CYS A 42 22.95 18.05 9.23
CA CYS A 42 21.52 18.36 9.39
C CYS A 42 21.16 19.64 8.64
N LEU A 43 20.48 19.52 7.50
CA LEU A 43 19.92 20.64 6.75
C LEU A 43 18.42 20.80 7.08
N SER A 44 18.02 21.99 7.49
CA SER A 44 16.61 22.34 7.76
C SER A 44 16.19 23.54 6.93
N ILE A 45 15.16 23.36 6.11
CA ILE A 45 14.58 24.40 5.25
C ILE A 45 13.18 24.71 5.79
N THR A 46 12.95 25.93 6.24
CA THR A 46 11.65 26.35 6.80
C THR A 46 11.12 27.58 6.08
N ALA A 47 9.89 27.51 5.58
CA ALA A 47 9.21 28.63 4.93
C ALA A 47 7.72 28.73 5.28
N GLY A 48 7.15 29.92 5.19
CA GLY A 48 5.69 30.08 5.28
C GLY A 48 4.99 29.46 4.07
N ALA A 49 5.50 29.73 2.87
CA ALA A 49 5.00 29.14 1.63
C ALA A 49 6.16 28.97 0.64
N PHE A 50 6.19 27.82 -0.05
CA PHE A 50 6.98 27.60 -1.26
C PHE A 50 6.05 27.71 -2.48
N THR A 51 6.42 28.53 -3.45
CA THR A 51 5.70 28.69 -4.71
C THR A 51 6.67 28.52 -5.87
N GLY A 52 6.33 27.65 -6.82
CA GLY A 52 7.17 27.35 -7.97
C GLY A 52 7.79 25.96 -7.89
N CYS A 53 8.91 25.77 -8.58
CA CYS A 53 9.64 24.51 -8.58
C CYS A 53 10.88 24.62 -7.71
N LEU A 54 10.96 23.79 -6.66
CA LEU A 54 12.15 23.58 -5.85
C LEU A 54 12.76 22.22 -6.24
N SER A 55 13.99 22.25 -6.74
CA SER A 55 14.78 21.04 -7.02
C SER A 55 15.95 20.94 -6.03
N ILE A 56 16.20 19.74 -5.51
CA ILE A 56 17.38 19.39 -4.71
C ILE A 56 18.02 18.20 -5.41
N THR A 57 19.13 18.44 -6.10
CA THR A 57 19.94 17.39 -6.71
C THR A 57 21.23 17.26 -5.91
N ALA A 58 21.59 16.06 -5.46
CA ALA A 58 22.82 15.78 -4.72
C ALA A 58 23.46 14.44 -5.14
N GLY A 59 24.77 14.32 -4.98
CA GLY A 59 25.43 13.01 -5.12
C GLY A 59 25.01 12.06 -3.99
N SER A 60 25.07 12.56 -2.75
CA SER A 60 24.57 11.86 -1.57
C SER A 60 23.99 12.85 -0.56
N VAL A 61 22.96 12.44 0.17
CA VAL A 61 22.40 13.15 1.32
C VAL A 61 22.63 12.28 2.54
N THR A 62 23.48 12.72 3.46
CA THR A 62 23.85 11.97 4.67
C THR A 62 23.56 12.80 5.92
N GLY A 63 22.74 12.29 6.82
CA GLY A 63 22.31 12.99 8.03
C GLY A 63 20.81 13.27 8.00
N CYS A 64 20.41 14.50 8.32
CA CYS A 64 18.99 14.88 8.37
C CYS A 64 18.68 15.97 7.34
N LEU A 65 17.72 15.73 6.45
CA LEU A 65 17.14 16.77 5.59
C LEU A 65 15.68 16.99 6.01
N SER A 66 15.38 18.17 6.54
CA SER A 66 14.03 18.56 6.93
C SER A 66 13.52 19.73 6.10
N ILE A 67 12.33 19.60 5.53
CA ILE A 67 11.62 20.67 4.82
C ILE A 67 10.30 20.91 5.55
N THR A 68 10.12 22.10 6.11
CA THR A 68 8.90 22.50 6.80
C THR A 68 8.27 23.70 6.11
N ALA A 69 7.01 23.58 5.71
CA ALA A 69 6.29 24.64 5.01
C ALA A 69 4.88 24.84 5.58
N GLY A 70 4.35 26.07 5.52
CA GLY A 70 2.89 26.24 5.62
C GLY A 70 2.22 25.65 4.37
N SER A 71 2.67 26.04 3.19
CA SER A 71 2.21 25.48 1.92
C SER A 71 3.37 25.22 0.94
N ILE A 72 3.22 24.17 0.12
CA ILE A 72 4.09 23.87 -1.02
C ILE A 72 3.21 23.90 -2.26
N THR A 73 3.42 24.84 -3.17
CA THR A 73 2.66 24.98 -4.41
C THR A 73 3.59 24.94 -5.61
N GLY A 74 3.37 23.99 -6.53
CA GLY A 74 4.24 23.73 -7.67
C GLY A 74 4.95 22.38 -7.53
N CYS A 75 6.23 22.30 -7.85
CA CYS A 75 6.98 21.04 -7.84
C CYS A 75 8.07 21.06 -6.76
N LEU A 76 8.10 20.06 -5.89
CA LEU A 76 9.25 19.77 -5.04
C LEU A 76 9.88 18.46 -5.53
N SER A 77 11.14 18.51 -5.93
CA SER A 77 11.88 17.34 -6.41
C SER A 77 13.17 17.16 -5.61
N ILE A 78 13.41 15.94 -5.12
CA ILE A 78 14.64 15.56 -4.44
C ILE A 78 15.23 14.38 -5.21
N THR A 79 16.41 14.58 -5.80
CA THR A 79 17.13 13.56 -6.55
C THR A 79 18.50 13.35 -5.92
N ALA A 80 18.80 12.12 -5.48
CA ALA A 80 20.11 11.78 -4.94
C ALA A 80 20.57 10.40 -5.37
N ALA A 81 21.87 10.13 -5.50
CA ALA A 81 22.29 8.73 -5.69
C ALA A 81 21.99 7.93 -4.41
N SER A 82 22.30 8.49 -3.24
CA SER A 82 21.97 7.89 -1.95
C SER A 82 21.40 8.90 -0.95
N ILE A 83 20.43 8.46 -0.16
CA ILE A 83 19.89 9.19 1.00
C ILE A 83 20.12 8.30 2.22
N THR A 84 20.95 8.74 3.15
CA THR A 84 21.28 8.03 4.39
C THR A 84 20.94 8.89 5.60
N GLY A 85 20.09 8.38 6.50
CA GLY A 85 19.62 9.08 7.69
C GLY A 85 18.14 9.44 7.59
N CYS A 86 17.76 10.67 7.92
CA CYS A 86 16.36 11.10 8.01
C CYS A 86 16.02 12.14 6.94
N LEU A 87 15.05 11.85 6.07
CA LEU A 87 14.41 12.83 5.19
C LEU A 87 12.99 13.08 5.67
N SER A 88 12.67 14.31 6.08
CA SER A 88 11.34 14.67 6.56
C SER A 88 10.77 15.87 5.80
N ILE A 89 9.57 15.73 5.25
CA ILE A 89 8.83 16.83 4.61
C ILE A 89 7.53 17.04 5.39
N THR A 90 7.34 18.23 5.94
CA THR A 90 6.14 18.62 6.69
C THR A 90 5.49 19.84 6.05
N ALA A 91 4.22 19.74 5.65
CA ALA A 91 3.48 20.86 5.10
C ALA A 91 2.02 20.88 5.59
N ALA A 92 1.40 22.06 5.75
CA ALA A 92 -0.06 22.08 5.96
C ALA A 92 -0.79 21.72 4.65
N SER A 93 -0.26 22.16 3.50
CA SER A 93 -0.76 21.78 2.18
C SER A 93 0.35 21.58 1.15
N ILE A 94 0.20 20.58 0.30
CA ILE A 94 1.02 20.33 -0.88
C ILE A 94 0.09 20.35 -2.10
N THR A 95 0.34 21.25 -3.05
CA THR A 95 -0.42 21.39 -4.29
C THR A 95 0.53 21.34 -5.48
N GLY A 96 0.39 20.34 -6.34
CA GLY A 96 1.28 20.08 -7.47
C GLY A 96 2.00 18.74 -7.31
N CYS A 97 3.32 18.71 -7.54
CA CYS A 97 4.08 17.47 -7.58
C CYS A 97 5.16 17.41 -6.49
N LEU A 98 5.22 16.31 -5.74
CA LEU A 98 6.31 15.97 -4.85
C LEU A 98 6.99 14.70 -5.34
N PHE A 99 8.26 14.80 -5.72
CA PHE A 99 9.04 13.69 -6.26
C PHE A 99 10.29 13.46 -5.42
N ILE A 100 10.51 12.21 -5.02
CA ILE A 100 11.75 11.77 -4.39
C ILE A 100 12.31 10.63 -5.22
N THR A 101 13.50 10.80 -5.76
CA THR A 101 14.19 9.81 -6.58
C THR A 101 15.56 9.51 -5.98
N ALA A 102 15.83 8.24 -5.67
CA ALA A 102 17.15 7.82 -5.23
C ALA A 102 17.57 6.45 -5.78
N ALA A 103 18.86 6.16 -5.86
CA ALA A 103 19.27 4.77 -6.08
C ALA A 103 19.10 3.98 -4.77
N SER A 104 19.43 4.58 -3.63
CA SER A 104 19.19 3.99 -2.31
C SER A 104 18.70 4.99 -1.27
N VAL A 105 17.77 4.54 -0.42
CA VAL A 105 17.30 5.25 0.77
C VAL A 105 17.55 4.35 1.98
N THR A 106 18.35 4.80 2.93
CA THR A 106 18.65 4.09 4.19
C THR A 106 18.31 4.99 5.37
N GLY A 107 17.45 4.52 6.27
CA GLY A 107 16.99 5.25 7.44
C GLY A 107 15.50 5.58 7.39
N CYS A 108 15.13 6.81 7.70
CA CYS A 108 13.73 7.23 7.81
C CYS A 108 13.37 8.24 6.72
N LEU A 109 12.35 7.96 5.93
CA LEU A 109 11.73 8.93 5.04
C LEU A 109 10.31 9.18 5.54
N SER A 110 10.00 10.42 5.93
CA SER A 110 8.66 10.82 6.38
C SER A 110 8.11 11.98 5.57
N ILE A 111 6.85 11.87 5.15
CA ILE A 111 6.08 12.96 4.55
C ILE A 111 4.82 13.15 5.37
N THR A 112 4.63 14.33 5.92
CA THR A 112 3.44 14.70 6.70
C THR A 112 2.78 15.90 6.05
N ALA A 113 1.51 15.75 5.63
CA ALA A 113 0.75 16.81 5.00
C ALA A 113 -0.66 16.94 5.60
N GLY A 114 -1.16 18.16 5.80
CA GLY A 114 -2.59 18.34 6.08
C GLY A 114 -3.43 17.94 4.86
N SER A 115 -3.01 18.36 3.67
CA SER A 115 -3.61 17.97 2.38
C SER A 115 -2.56 17.83 1.30
N VAL A 116 -2.76 16.87 0.39
CA VAL A 116 -1.97 16.68 -0.83
C VAL A 116 -2.91 16.72 -2.02
N THR A 117 -2.69 17.65 -2.95
CA THR A 117 -3.42 17.75 -4.22
C THR A 117 -2.43 17.67 -5.38
N GLY A 118 -2.55 16.65 -6.22
CA GLY A 118 -1.64 16.39 -7.35
C GLY A 118 -0.93 15.06 -7.20
N CYS A 119 0.38 15.02 -7.45
CA CYS A 119 1.16 13.79 -7.50
C CYS A 119 2.21 13.75 -6.39
N LEU A 120 2.25 12.65 -5.65
CA LEU A 120 3.37 12.29 -4.78
C LEU A 120 4.00 11.02 -5.33
N SER A 121 5.26 11.06 -5.73
CA SER A 121 6.01 9.86 -6.12
C SER A 121 7.31 9.69 -5.34
N ILE A 122 7.57 8.45 -4.96
CA ILE A 122 8.85 8.02 -4.40
C ILE A 122 9.36 6.88 -5.28
N THR A 123 10.54 7.06 -5.85
CA THR A 123 11.20 6.06 -6.68
C THR A 123 12.57 5.77 -6.12
N ALA A 124 12.82 4.52 -5.72
CA ALA A 124 14.10 4.11 -5.14
C ALA A 124 14.56 2.77 -5.71
N GLY A 125 15.86 2.54 -5.95
CA GLY A 125 16.34 1.18 -6.20
C GLY A 125 16.14 0.29 -4.96
N SER A 126 16.56 0.79 -3.80
CA SER A 126 16.35 0.12 -2.51
C SER A 126 15.89 1.09 -1.43
N ILE A 127 14.94 0.67 -0.59
CA ILE A 127 14.52 1.37 0.63
C ILE A 127 14.80 0.46 1.82
N THR A 128 15.67 0.89 2.72
CA THR A 128 16.01 0.18 3.96
C THR A 128 15.69 1.06 5.16
N GLY A 129 14.79 0.60 6.03
CA GLY A 129 14.35 1.33 7.23
C GLY A 129 12.86 1.65 7.19
N CYS A 130 12.49 2.89 7.50
CA CYS A 130 11.10 3.30 7.65
C CYS A 130 10.71 4.33 6.59
N LEU A 131 9.67 4.04 5.82
CA LEU A 131 9.00 4.98 4.94
C LEU A 131 7.60 5.27 5.49
N SER A 132 7.31 6.52 5.84
CA SER A 132 5.99 6.93 6.33
C SER A 132 5.41 8.10 5.54
N ILE A 133 4.15 7.96 5.13
CA ILE A 133 3.37 9.05 4.53
C ILE A 133 2.10 9.24 5.36
N THR A 134 1.92 10.42 5.93
CA THR A 134 0.73 10.79 6.69
C THR A 134 0.05 11.99 6.03
N ALA A 135 -1.21 11.85 5.64
CA ALA A 135 -1.98 12.92 5.02
C ALA A 135 -3.39 13.05 5.63
N GLY A 136 -3.88 14.27 5.87
CA GLY A 136 -5.30 14.46 6.19
C GLY A 136 -6.20 14.09 5.00
N SER A 137 -5.82 14.56 3.81
CA SER A 137 -6.45 14.18 2.55
C SER A 137 -5.43 14.08 1.41
N VAL A 138 -5.68 13.14 0.49
CA VAL A 138 -4.92 12.99 -0.76
C VAL A 138 -5.91 13.06 -1.92
N THR A 139 -5.72 14.00 -2.83
CA THR A 139 -6.42 14.10 -4.11
C THR A 139 -5.41 13.98 -5.24
N GLY A 140 -5.53 12.97 -6.08
CA GLY A 140 -4.61 12.70 -7.19
C GLY A 140 -3.91 11.35 -7.03
N CYS A 141 -2.60 11.31 -7.28
CA CYS A 141 -1.84 10.07 -7.34
C CYS A 141 -0.76 10.03 -6.24
N LEU A 142 -0.73 8.94 -5.48
CA LEU A 142 0.38 8.58 -4.60
C LEU A 142 1.01 7.30 -5.15
N SER A 143 2.30 7.36 -5.48
CA SER A 143 3.04 6.23 -6.02
C SER A 143 4.34 5.97 -5.26
N ILE A 144 4.61 4.71 -4.94
CA ILE A 144 5.89 4.26 -4.41
C ILE A 144 6.38 3.14 -5.30
N THR A 145 7.58 3.28 -5.84
CA THR A 145 8.22 2.28 -6.70
C THR A 145 9.61 1.97 -6.17
N ALA A 146 9.87 0.70 -5.85
CA ALA A 146 11.22 0.29 -5.49
C ALA A 146 11.58 -1.15 -5.86
N ASP A 147 12.82 -1.43 -6.27
CA ASP A 147 13.19 -2.82 -6.55
C ASP A 147 13.19 -3.67 -5.26
N SER A 148 13.57 -3.07 -4.13
CA SER A 148 13.51 -3.69 -2.82
C SER A 148 13.08 -2.73 -1.72
N VAL A 149 12.23 -3.21 -0.81
CA VAL A 149 11.85 -2.53 0.43
C VAL A 149 12.15 -3.47 1.59
N THR A 150 13.01 -3.04 2.52
CA THR A 150 13.33 -3.75 3.75
C THR A 150 13.01 -2.87 4.96
N GLY A 151 12.11 -3.31 5.83
CA GLY A 151 11.68 -2.59 7.02
C GLY A 151 10.19 -2.27 6.99
N CYS A 152 9.81 -1.04 7.33
CA CYS A 152 8.42 -0.63 7.49
C CYS A 152 8.02 0.42 6.44
N LEU A 153 6.96 0.14 5.70
CA LEU A 153 6.28 1.11 4.84
C LEU A 153 4.89 1.36 5.39
N SER A 154 4.59 2.60 5.77
CA SER A 154 3.27 2.99 6.28
C SER A 154 2.69 4.17 5.51
N ILE A 155 1.44 4.05 5.09
CA ILE A 155 0.64 5.15 4.54
C ILE A 155 -0.60 5.32 5.40
N THR A 156 -0.77 6.51 5.97
CA THR A 156 -1.98 6.88 6.73
C THR A 156 -2.64 8.08 6.07
N ALA A 157 -3.91 7.94 5.69
CA ALA A 157 -4.69 9.00 5.08
C ALA A 157 -6.07 9.15 5.72
N GLY A 158 -6.54 10.36 6.00
CA GLY A 158 -7.94 10.56 6.38
C GLY A 158 -8.88 10.23 5.22
N SER A 159 -8.53 10.70 4.02
CA SER A 159 -9.23 10.37 2.76
C SER A 159 -8.26 10.30 1.58
N VAL A 160 -8.53 9.40 0.64
CA VAL A 160 -7.82 9.27 -0.63
C VAL A 160 -8.83 9.35 -1.77
N ARG A 161 -8.64 10.28 -2.70
CA ARG A 161 -9.41 10.39 -3.94
C ARG A 161 -8.47 10.35 -5.14
N GLY A 162 -8.48 9.25 -5.87
CA GLY A 162 -7.59 8.99 -7.00
C GLY A 162 -6.89 7.64 -6.86
N CYS A 163 -5.58 7.60 -7.11
CA CYS A 163 -4.82 6.36 -7.17
C CYS A 163 -3.75 6.30 -6.09
N LEU A 164 -3.68 5.18 -5.37
CA LEU A 164 -2.57 4.81 -4.50
C LEU A 164 -1.94 3.55 -5.07
N SER A 165 -0.69 3.64 -5.52
CA SER A 165 0.04 2.50 -6.10
C SER A 165 1.36 2.24 -5.38
N ILE A 166 1.59 0.99 -4.98
CA ILE A 166 2.89 0.51 -4.49
C ILE A 166 3.36 -0.58 -5.44
N THR A 167 4.54 -0.41 -6.01
CA THR A 167 5.18 -1.40 -6.87
C THR A 167 6.55 -1.74 -6.32
N ALA A 168 6.80 -3.02 -6.04
CA ALA A 168 8.11 -3.46 -5.62
C ALA A 168 8.58 -4.79 -6.21
N GLY A 169 9.88 -4.95 -6.41
CA GLY A 169 10.43 -6.27 -6.73
C GLY A 169 10.32 -7.21 -5.53
N SER A 170 10.65 -6.72 -4.34
CA SER A 170 10.53 -7.44 -3.08
C SER A 170 10.16 -6.52 -1.91
N ILE A 171 9.34 -7.01 -0.99
CA ILE A 171 9.00 -6.34 0.27
C ILE A 171 9.33 -7.29 1.41
N THR A 172 10.24 -6.90 2.29
CA THR A 172 10.60 -7.65 3.51
C THR A 172 10.31 -6.78 4.73
N GLY A 173 9.41 -7.23 5.60
CA GLY A 173 8.98 -6.51 6.80
C GLY A 173 7.49 -6.20 6.80
N CYS A 174 7.12 -4.96 7.14
CA CYS A 174 5.73 -4.56 7.32
C CYS A 174 5.31 -3.51 6.30
N LEU A 175 4.24 -3.78 5.57
CA LEU A 175 3.52 -2.82 4.74
C LEU A 175 2.15 -2.54 5.37
N SER A 176 1.88 -1.30 5.77
CA SER A 176 0.56 -0.90 6.28
C SER A 176 -0.03 0.27 5.49
N ILE A 177 -1.31 0.16 5.15
CA ILE A 177 -2.11 1.25 4.58
C ILE A 177 -3.35 1.43 5.44
N THR A 178 -3.52 2.62 6.01
CA THR A 178 -4.69 2.99 6.80
C THR A 178 -5.37 4.18 6.15
N ALA A 179 -6.64 4.04 5.78
CA ALA A 179 -7.43 5.11 5.18
C ALA A 179 -8.82 5.25 5.82
N GLY A 180 -9.28 6.47 6.11
CA GLY A 180 -10.68 6.67 6.51
C GLY A 180 -11.64 6.35 5.37
N SER A 181 -11.34 6.86 4.17
CA SER A 181 -12.08 6.56 2.94
C SER A 181 -11.14 6.54 1.73
N VAL A 182 -11.37 5.60 0.81
CA VAL A 182 -10.67 5.51 -0.48
C VAL A 182 -11.71 5.58 -1.60
N ILE A 183 -11.58 6.55 -2.49
CA ILE A 183 -12.38 6.68 -3.72
C ILE A 183 -11.41 6.61 -4.91
N GLY A 184 -11.50 5.54 -5.69
CA GLY A 184 -10.61 5.28 -6.83
C GLY A 184 -9.92 3.93 -6.70
N CYS A 185 -8.61 3.88 -6.95
CA CYS A 185 -7.85 2.64 -7.03
C CYS A 185 -6.73 2.57 -5.98
N LEU A 186 -6.67 1.46 -5.25
CA LEU A 186 -5.52 1.08 -4.44
C LEU A 186 -4.90 -0.18 -5.06
N SER A 187 -3.65 -0.10 -5.49
CA SER A 187 -2.95 -1.23 -6.10
C SER A 187 -1.61 -1.50 -5.41
N ILE A 188 -1.36 -2.75 -5.03
CA ILE A 188 -0.06 -3.23 -4.57
C ILE A 188 0.40 -4.32 -5.54
N THR A 189 1.58 -4.14 -6.12
CA THR A 189 2.23 -5.13 -6.99
C THR A 189 3.60 -5.46 -6.44
N ALA A 190 3.84 -6.72 -6.12
CA ALA A 190 5.11 -7.18 -5.57
C ALA A 190 5.61 -8.44 -6.29
N GLY A 191 6.92 -8.58 -6.55
CA GLY A 191 7.49 -9.88 -6.92
C GLY A 191 7.40 -10.87 -5.76
N SER A 192 7.79 -10.44 -4.57
CA SER A 192 7.62 -11.19 -3.31
C SER A 192 7.30 -10.29 -2.13
N VAL A 193 6.51 -10.81 -1.19
CA VAL A 193 6.23 -10.18 0.11
C VAL A 193 6.58 -11.16 1.21
N THR A 194 7.50 -10.79 2.10
CA THR A 194 7.86 -11.56 3.29
C THR A 194 7.60 -10.70 4.53
N GLY A 195 6.68 -11.14 5.40
CA GLY A 195 6.28 -10.42 6.59
C GLY A 195 4.78 -10.12 6.61
N CYS A 196 4.41 -8.88 6.93
CA CYS A 196 3.02 -8.48 7.13
C CYS A 196 2.60 -7.41 6.11
N LEU A 197 1.50 -7.66 5.40
CA LEU A 197 0.79 -6.68 4.60
C LEU A 197 -0.58 -6.44 5.23
N SER A 198 -0.86 -5.21 5.67
CA SER A 198 -2.16 -4.84 6.23
C SER A 198 -2.77 -3.64 5.50
N ILE A 199 -4.05 -3.75 5.15
CA ILE A 199 -4.86 -2.65 4.64
C ILE A 199 -6.06 -2.47 5.57
N THR A 200 -6.22 -1.28 6.13
CA THR A 200 -7.39 -0.91 6.95
C THR A 200 -8.09 0.29 6.32
N ALA A 201 -9.37 0.14 5.97
CA ALA A 201 -10.16 1.20 5.38
C ALA A 201 -11.51 1.36 6.07
N GLY A 202 -11.95 2.59 6.35
CA GLY A 202 -13.34 2.81 6.76
C GLY A 202 -14.32 2.49 5.63
N SER A 203 -14.02 2.98 4.42
CA SER A 203 -14.75 2.67 3.19
C SER A 203 -13.83 2.63 1.99
N VAL A 204 -14.11 1.74 1.04
CA VAL A 204 -13.45 1.68 -0.27
C VAL A 204 -14.52 1.74 -1.36
N THR A 205 -14.46 2.75 -2.23
CA THR A 205 -15.28 2.87 -3.44
C THR A 205 -14.38 2.86 -4.66
N GLY A 206 -14.46 1.80 -5.46
CA GLY A 206 -13.61 1.57 -6.63
C GLY A 206 -12.90 0.22 -6.54
N CYS A 207 -11.59 0.20 -6.76
CA CYS A 207 -10.83 -1.05 -6.88
C CYS A 207 -9.71 -1.15 -5.84
N LEU A 208 -9.58 -2.32 -5.21
CA LEU A 208 -8.44 -2.72 -4.40
C LEU A 208 -7.81 -3.95 -5.05
N PHE A 209 -6.58 -3.82 -5.50
CA PHE A 209 -5.83 -4.88 -6.17
C PHE A 209 -4.54 -5.20 -5.42
N ILE A 210 -4.32 -6.48 -5.15
CA ILE A 210 -3.03 -6.99 -4.68
C ILE A 210 -2.56 -8.06 -5.65
N THR A 211 -1.39 -7.86 -6.24
CA THR A 211 -0.75 -8.83 -7.13
C THR A 211 0.64 -9.15 -6.59
N ALA A 212 0.88 -10.41 -6.26
CA ALA A 212 2.17 -10.87 -5.75
C ALA A 212 2.67 -12.09 -6.54
N GLY A 213 3.97 -12.24 -6.75
CA GLY A 213 4.51 -13.54 -7.13
C GLY A 213 4.36 -14.53 -5.97
N SER A 214 4.90 -14.18 -4.80
CA SER A 214 4.73 -14.94 -3.57
C SER A 214 4.42 -14.05 -2.37
N VAL A 215 3.63 -14.57 -1.43
CA VAL A 215 3.38 -13.95 -0.12
C VAL A 215 3.74 -14.97 0.97
N THR A 216 4.66 -14.61 1.85
CA THR A 216 5.05 -15.39 3.02
C THR A 216 4.81 -14.57 4.28
N GLY A 217 3.90 -15.02 5.14
CA GLY A 217 3.51 -14.33 6.37
C GLY A 217 2.02 -14.00 6.40
N CYS A 218 1.67 -12.77 6.76
CA CYS A 218 0.27 -12.37 6.97
C CYS A 218 -0.16 -11.31 5.95
N LEU A 219 -1.26 -11.55 5.25
CA LEU A 219 -1.98 -10.56 4.47
C LEU A 219 -3.34 -10.32 5.14
N SER A 220 -3.60 -9.10 5.61
CA SER A 220 -4.89 -8.73 6.19
C SER A 220 -5.51 -7.53 5.49
N ILE A 221 -6.80 -7.64 5.17
CA ILE A 221 -7.62 -6.51 4.68
C ILE A 221 -8.80 -6.36 5.62
N THR A 222 -8.95 -5.18 6.22
CA THR A 222 -10.10 -4.82 7.06
C THR A 222 -10.79 -3.61 6.46
N ALA A 223 -12.08 -3.74 6.13
CA ALA A 223 -12.88 -2.66 5.57
C ALA A 223 -14.23 -2.51 6.28
N GLY A 224 -14.67 -1.29 6.57
CA GLY A 224 -16.05 -1.07 7.00
C GLY A 224 -17.04 -1.40 5.87
N SER A 225 -16.78 -0.85 4.69
CA SER A 225 -17.51 -1.18 3.45
C SER A 225 -16.60 -1.20 2.23
N VAL A 226 -16.89 -2.08 1.28
CA VAL A 226 -16.26 -2.14 -0.04
C VAL A 226 -17.34 -2.06 -1.11
N THR A 227 -17.26 -1.09 -2.00
CA THR A 227 -18.12 -0.95 -3.18
C THR A 227 -17.23 -0.96 -4.43
N GLY A 228 -17.39 -1.98 -5.27
CA GLY A 228 -16.56 -2.19 -6.47
C GLY A 228 -15.85 -3.53 -6.42
N CYS A 229 -14.53 -3.55 -6.69
CA CYS A 229 -13.77 -4.79 -6.83
C CYS A 229 -12.64 -4.89 -5.81
N LEU A 230 -12.56 -6.00 -5.11
CA LEU A 230 -11.39 -6.43 -4.35
C LEU A 230 -10.80 -7.65 -5.05
N SER A 231 -9.56 -7.57 -5.54
CA SER A 231 -8.87 -8.75 -6.09
C SER A 231 -7.51 -8.98 -5.45
N ILE A 232 -7.23 -10.25 -5.16
CA ILE A 232 -5.93 -10.74 -4.71
C ILE A 232 -5.50 -11.80 -5.68
N THR A 233 -4.34 -11.62 -6.31
CA THR A 233 -3.72 -12.58 -7.22
C THR A 233 -2.32 -12.92 -6.73
N ALA A 234 -2.04 -14.19 -6.48
CA ALA A 234 -0.72 -14.65 -6.09
C ALA A 234 -0.34 -15.96 -6.78
N ALA A 235 0.94 -16.19 -7.12
CA ALA A 235 1.35 -17.54 -7.53
C ALA A 235 1.39 -18.47 -6.30
N SER A 236 1.84 -17.97 -5.14
CA SER A 236 1.78 -18.71 -3.88
C SER A 236 1.50 -17.81 -2.67
N ILE A 237 0.74 -18.34 -1.71
CA ILE A 237 0.49 -17.72 -0.40
C ILE A 237 0.87 -18.74 0.67
N THR A 238 1.81 -18.39 1.55
CA THR A 238 2.22 -19.20 2.70
C THR A 238 2.00 -18.39 3.98
N GLY A 239 1.14 -18.86 4.87
CA GLY A 239 0.76 -18.19 6.12
C GLY A 239 -0.73 -17.88 6.16
N CYS A 240 -1.08 -16.65 6.54
CA CYS A 240 -2.47 -16.26 6.77
C CYS A 240 -2.92 -15.19 5.79
N LEU A 241 -4.02 -15.43 5.08
CA LEU A 241 -4.78 -14.44 4.33
C LEU A 241 -6.11 -14.20 5.05
N SER A 242 -6.36 -13.00 5.54
CA SER A 242 -7.62 -12.62 6.17
C SER A 242 -8.26 -11.41 5.50
N ILE A 243 -9.56 -11.51 5.20
CA ILE A 243 -10.38 -10.40 4.74
C ILE A 243 -11.57 -10.25 5.68
N THR A 244 -11.69 -9.08 6.30
CA THR A 244 -12.81 -8.73 7.17
C THR A 244 -13.52 -7.50 6.60
N ALA A 245 -14.80 -7.63 6.28
CA ALA A 245 -15.61 -6.53 5.75
C ALA A 245 -16.94 -6.39 6.49
N GLY A 246 -17.38 -5.17 6.81
CA GLY A 246 -18.76 -4.96 7.26
C GLY A 246 -19.74 -5.27 6.13
N SER A 247 -19.50 -4.71 4.95
CA SER A 247 -20.23 -5.05 3.72
C SER A 247 -19.35 -5.05 2.48
N VAL A 248 -19.66 -5.92 1.53
CA VAL A 248 -19.04 -5.96 0.20
C VAL A 248 -20.15 -5.87 -0.84
N THR A 249 -20.10 -4.86 -1.71
CA THR A 249 -20.98 -4.71 -2.88
C THR A 249 -20.14 -4.70 -4.14
N GLY A 250 -20.32 -5.69 -5.01
CA GLY A 250 -19.52 -5.90 -6.21
C GLY A 250 -18.80 -7.24 -6.18
N CYS A 251 -17.50 -7.25 -6.48
CA CYS A 251 -16.74 -8.48 -6.67
C CYS A 251 -15.59 -8.62 -5.66
N LEU A 252 -15.48 -9.78 -5.04
CA LEU A 252 -14.32 -10.21 -4.27
C LEU A 252 -13.71 -11.44 -4.95
N PHE A 253 -12.47 -11.30 -5.42
CA PHE A 253 -11.76 -12.35 -6.15
C PHE A 253 -10.45 -12.70 -5.48
N ILE A 254 -10.21 -13.98 -5.23
CA ILE A 254 -8.92 -14.50 -4.80
C ILE A 254 -8.48 -15.54 -5.80
N THR A 255 -7.33 -15.32 -6.44
CA THR A 255 -6.72 -16.28 -7.36
C THR A 255 -5.32 -16.63 -6.85
N ALA A 256 -5.09 -17.90 -6.53
CA ALA A 256 -3.81 -18.39 -6.04
C ALA A 256 -3.35 -19.63 -6.82
N GLY A 257 -2.06 -19.74 -7.16
CA GLY A 257 -1.53 -21.02 -7.63
C GLY A 257 -1.54 -22.07 -6.50
N SER A 258 -1.04 -21.68 -5.32
CA SER A 258 -1.12 -22.48 -4.10
C SER A 258 -1.36 -21.62 -2.86
N VAL A 259 -2.10 -22.16 -1.89
CA VAL A 259 -2.30 -21.57 -0.56
C VAL A 259 -1.90 -22.60 0.49
N THR A 260 -0.93 -22.26 1.33
CA THR A 260 -0.50 -23.07 2.47
C THR A 260 -0.70 -22.27 3.76
N GLY A 261 -1.61 -22.72 4.63
CA GLY A 261 -1.98 -22.06 5.89
C GLY A 261 -3.47 -21.74 5.94
N CYS A 262 -3.82 -20.52 6.36
CA CYS A 262 -5.22 -20.14 6.60
C CYS A 262 -5.67 -19.05 5.63
N LEU A 263 -6.78 -19.28 4.94
CA LEU A 263 -7.52 -18.26 4.21
C LEU A 263 -8.87 -18.06 4.90
N SER A 264 -9.11 -16.88 5.45
CA SER A 264 -10.37 -16.53 6.09
C SER A 264 -11.02 -15.30 5.46
N ILE A 265 -12.31 -15.39 5.19
CA ILE A 265 -13.14 -14.27 4.76
C ILE A 265 -14.29 -14.13 5.76
N THR A 266 -14.41 -12.96 6.38
CA THR A 266 -15.52 -12.62 7.27
C THR A 266 -16.23 -11.39 6.72
N ALA A 267 -17.52 -11.50 6.42
CA ALA A 267 -18.32 -10.39 5.91
C ALA A 267 -19.65 -10.26 6.67
N GLY A 268 -20.08 -9.04 7.00
CA GLY A 268 -21.46 -8.84 7.48
C GLY A 268 -22.47 -9.14 6.37
N SER A 269 -22.24 -8.58 5.18
CA SER A 269 -22.99 -8.90 3.96
C SER A 269 -22.11 -8.88 2.72
N VAL A 270 -22.43 -9.75 1.76
CA VAL A 270 -21.83 -9.77 0.42
C VAL A 270 -22.94 -9.67 -0.61
N THR A 271 -22.91 -8.66 -1.46
CA THR A 271 -23.83 -8.48 -2.60
C THR A 271 -23.00 -8.45 -3.88
N GLY A 272 -23.18 -9.43 -4.76
CA GLY A 272 -22.42 -9.61 -6.00
C GLY A 272 -21.70 -10.95 -6.02
N CYS A 273 -20.43 -10.96 -6.45
CA CYS A 273 -19.68 -12.20 -6.68
C CYS A 273 -18.52 -12.33 -5.68
N LEU A 274 -18.46 -13.46 -4.99
CA LEU A 274 -17.28 -13.90 -4.28
C LEU A 274 -16.71 -15.11 -5.00
N SER A 275 -15.48 -15.03 -5.50
CA SER A 275 -14.80 -16.18 -6.10
C SER A 275 -13.43 -16.43 -5.50
N ILE A 276 -13.16 -17.70 -5.24
CA ILE A 276 -11.85 -18.21 -4.82
C ILE A 276 -11.43 -19.26 -5.84
N THR A 277 -10.30 -19.04 -6.50
CA THR A 277 -9.70 -20.00 -7.43
C THR A 277 -8.30 -20.34 -6.93
N ALA A 278 -8.05 -21.61 -6.63
CA ALA A 278 -6.77 -22.09 -6.15
C ALA A 278 -6.31 -23.34 -6.94
N GLY A 279 -5.03 -23.43 -7.29
CA GLY A 279 -4.48 -24.70 -7.79
C GLY A 279 -4.47 -25.76 -6.69
N SER A 280 -3.97 -25.40 -5.51
CA SER A 280 -4.05 -26.23 -4.30
C SER A 280 -4.26 -25.38 -3.04
N VAL A 281 -4.96 -25.94 -2.06
CA VAL A 281 -5.14 -25.36 -0.73
C VAL A 281 -4.74 -26.39 0.31
N THR A 282 -3.72 -26.09 1.11
CA THR A 282 -3.28 -26.90 2.25
C THR A 282 -3.48 -26.10 3.54
N GLY A 283 -4.36 -26.56 4.42
CA GLY A 283 -4.72 -25.89 5.67
C GLY A 283 -6.22 -25.56 5.73
N CYS A 284 -6.56 -24.36 6.19
CA CYS A 284 -7.96 -23.99 6.45
C CYS A 284 -8.43 -22.90 5.47
N LEU A 285 -9.54 -23.16 4.80
CA LEU A 285 -10.31 -22.20 4.03
C LEU A 285 -11.63 -21.95 4.76
N SER A 286 -11.86 -20.73 5.26
CA SER A 286 -13.10 -20.38 5.97
C SER A 286 -13.77 -19.14 5.38
N ILE A 287 -15.08 -19.23 5.19
CA ILE A 287 -15.93 -18.11 4.76
C ILE A 287 -17.06 -17.99 5.77
N THR A 288 -17.15 -16.85 6.44
CA THR A 288 -18.24 -16.51 7.36
C THR A 288 -18.95 -15.26 6.84
N ALA A 289 -20.24 -15.37 6.55
CA ALA A 289 -21.05 -14.26 6.07
C ALA A 289 -22.37 -14.12 6.83
N GLY A 290 -22.81 -12.91 7.18
CA GLY A 290 -24.18 -12.73 7.67
C GLY A 290 -25.21 -13.00 6.56
N SER A 291 -24.98 -12.45 5.37
CA SER A 291 -25.74 -12.75 4.16
C SER A 291 -24.87 -12.73 2.91
N VAL A 292 -25.19 -13.58 1.94
CA VAL A 292 -24.60 -13.59 0.60
C VAL A 292 -25.73 -13.49 -0.41
N THR A 293 -25.75 -12.43 -1.21
CA THR A 293 -26.69 -12.24 -2.32
C THR A 293 -25.89 -12.17 -3.62
N GLY A 294 -26.11 -13.11 -4.54
CA GLY A 294 -25.35 -13.24 -5.78
C GLY A 294 -24.64 -14.59 -5.85
N CYS A 295 -23.36 -14.61 -6.22
CA CYS A 295 -22.65 -15.85 -6.49
C CYS A 295 -21.47 -16.05 -5.55
N LEU A 296 -21.36 -17.25 -4.99
CA LEU A 296 -20.22 -17.74 -4.23
C LEU A 296 -19.60 -18.92 -4.97
N PHE A 297 -18.40 -18.73 -5.51
CA PHE A 297 -17.65 -19.73 -6.28
C PHE A 297 -16.36 -20.11 -5.57
N ILE A 298 -16.13 -21.41 -5.38
CA ILE A 298 -14.85 -21.95 -4.93
C ILE A 298 -14.40 -22.99 -5.95
N THR A 299 -13.27 -22.75 -6.60
CA THR A 299 -12.64 -23.70 -7.52
C THR A 299 -11.25 -24.04 -7.00
N ALA A 300 -11.01 -25.31 -6.71
CA ALA A 300 -9.71 -25.80 -6.23
C ALA A 300 -9.26 -27.03 -7.04
N GLY A 301 -7.98 -27.12 -7.41
CA GLY A 301 -7.44 -28.38 -7.93
C GLY A 301 -7.41 -29.46 -6.85
N SER A 302 -6.92 -29.12 -5.67
CA SER A 302 -7.00 -29.97 -4.47
C SER A 302 -7.16 -29.15 -3.19
N VAL A 303 -7.85 -29.71 -2.20
CA VAL A 303 -7.99 -29.16 -0.85
C VAL A 303 -7.54 -30.21 0.16
N THR A 304 -6.50 -29.92 0.93
CA THR A 304 -6.04 -30.76 2.04
C THR A 304 -6.15 -29.97 3.35
N GLY A 305 -7.07 -30.38 4.22
CA GLY A 305 -7.38 -29.69 5.46
C GLY A 305 -8.88 -29.40 5.57
N CYS A 306 -9.25 -28.19 5.95
CA CYS A 306 -10.64 -27.87 6.26
C CYS A 306 -11.20 -26.77 5.36
N LEU A 307 -12.38 -27.02 4.79
CA LEU A 307 -13.20 -26.04 4.10
C LEU A 307 -14.49 -25.79 4.90
N PHE A 308 -14.64 -24.58 5.42
CA PHE A 308 -15.80 -24.13 6.19
C PHE A 308 -16.51 -22.98 5.49
N ILE A 309 -17.82 -23.11 5.28
CA ILE A 309 -18.68 -22.03 4.83
C ILE A 309 -19.82 -21.89 5.82
N THR A 310 -19.90 -20.75 6.49
CA THR A 310 -20.97 -20.41 7.42
C THR A 310 -21.66 -19.15 6.92
N ALA A 311 -22.96 -19.24 6.62
CA ALA A 311 -23.75 -18.09 6.19
C ALA A 311 -25.05 -17.97 7.00
N GLY A 312 -25.49 -16.76 7.33
CA GLY A 312 -26.86 -16.58 7.83
C GLY A 312 -27.87 -16.89 6.71
N SER A 313 -27.65 -16.33 5.52
CA SER A 313 -28.47 -16.60 4.33
C SER A 313 -27.63 -16.59 3.06
N ILE A 314 -27.98 -17.43 2.09
CA ILE A 314 -27.39 -17.45 0.75
C ILE A 314 -28.54 -17.33 -0.26
N THR A 315 -28.55 -16.24 -1.03
CA THR A 315 -29.52 -15.99 -2.10
C THR A 315 -28.76 -15.89 -3.42
N GLY A 316 -28.91 -16.87 -4.31
CA GLY A 316 -28.23 -16.94 -5.59
C GLY A 316 -27.51 -18.27 -5.78
N CYS A 317 -26.28 -18.26 -6.30
CA CYS A 317 -25.56 -19.48 -6.64
C CYS A 317 -24.41 -19.75 -5.67
N LEU A 318 -24.41 -20.91 -5.03
CA LEU A 318 -23.24 -21.48 -4.36
C LEU A 318 -22.69 -22.61 -5.23
N SER A 319 -21.43 -22.50 -5.66
CA SER A 319 -20.74 -23.56 -6.39
C SER A 319 -19.35 -23.83 -5.83
N ILE A 320 -19.09 -25.11 -5.54
CA ILE A 320 -17.80 -25.62 -5.08
C ILE A 320 -17.36 -26.69 -6.08
N THR A 321 -16.22 -26.48 -6.71
CA THR A 321 -15.58 -27.43 -7.63
C THR A 321 -14.20 -27.76 -7.09
N ALA A 322 -13.97 -29.03 -6.74
CA ALA A 322 -12.67 -29.51 -6.27
C ALA A 322 -12.24 -30.76 -7.04
N GLY A 323 -10.97 -30.86 -7.45
CA GLY A 323 -10.44 -32.11 -7.98
C GLY A 323 -10.37 -33.20 -6.90
N SER A 324 -9.94 -32.83 -5.70
CA SER A 324 -10.00 -33.69 -4.50
C SER A 324 -10.15 -32.87 -3.23
N ILE A 325 -10.87 -33.41 -2.25
CA ILE A 325 -10.94 -32.88 -0.89
C ILE A 325 -10.48 -33.97 0.07
N THR A 326 -9.50 -33.65 0.91
CA THR A 326 -9.01 -34.52 1.98
C THR A 326 -9.06 -33.75 3.29
N GLY A 327 -9.92 -34.17 4.20
CA GLY A 327 -10.17 -33.50 5.48
C GLY A 327 -11.63 -33.08 5.63
N CYS A 328 -11.89 -31.95 6.29
CA CYS A 328 -13.25 -31.56 6.66
C CYS A 328 -13.88 -30.63 5.62
N LEU A 329 -15.08 -30.96 5.15
CA LEU A 329 -15.96 -30.04 4.43
C LEU A 329 -17.20 -29.79 5.29
N SER A 330 -17.50 -28.53 5.60
CA SER A 330 -18.75 -28.17 6.27
C SER A 330 -19.32 -26.87 5.71
N ILE A 331 -20.61 -26.94 5.38
CA ILE A 331 -21.41 -25.83 4.85
C ILE A 331 -22.62 -25.70 5.75
N THR A 332 -22.74 -24.57 6.43
CA THR A 332 -23.87 -24.26 7.33
C THR A 332 -24.52 -22.97 6.86
N ALA A 333 -25.81 -23.03 6.51
CA ALA A 333 -26.60 -21.85 6.18
C ALA A 333 -27.99 -21.94 6.82
N ALA A 334 -28.48 -20.86 7.44
CA ALA A 334 -29.83 -20.86 8.01
C ALA A 334 -30.91 -20.81 6.91
N SER A 335 -30.60 -20.23 5.76
CA SER A 335 -31.41 -20.33 4.55
C SER A 335 -30.56 -20.31 3.27
N VAL A 336 -30.96 -21.11 2.28
CA VAL A 336 -30.37 -21.12 0.93
C VAL A 336 -31.50 -21.03 -0.08
N THR A 337 -31.46 -20.01 -0.93
CA THR A 337 -32.42 -19.80 -2.03
C THR A 337 -31.64 -19.62 -3.32
N GLY A 338 -31.85 -20.52 -4.29
CA GLY A 338 -31.16 -20.51 -5.57
C GLY A 338 -30.43 -21.82 -5.84
N CYS A 339 -29.29 -21.74 -6.52
CA CYS A 339 -28.57 -22.92 -6.99
C CYS A 339 -27.48 -23.35 -6.01
N LEU A 340 -27.39 -24.65 -5.75
CA LEU A 340 -26.29 -25.28 -5.01
C LEU A 340 -25.63 -26.33 -5.90
N PHE A 341 -24.35 -26.15 -6.21
CA PHE A 341 -23.55 -27.09 -6.99
C PHE A 341 -22.29 -27.49 -6.22
N ILE A 342 -22.13 -28.78 -5.93
CA ILE A 342 -20.90 -29.30 -5.33
C ILE A 342 -20.43 -30.43 -6.25
N THR A 343 -19.27 -30.24 -6.87
CA THR A 343 -18.66 -31.23 -7.76
C THR A 343 -17.28 -31.59 -7.27
N GLU A 344 -17.05 -32.88 -7.10
CA GLU A 344 -15.79 -33.45 -6.66
C GLU A 344 -15.44 -34.68 -7.50
N ALA A 345 -14.15 -34.85 -7.85
CA ALA A 345 -13.72 -36.02 -8.62
C ALA A 345 -13.31 -37.21 -7.73
N LEU A 346 -12.78 -37.00 -6.51
CA LEU A 346 -12.29 -38.06 -5.62
C LEU A 346 -12.37 -37.67 -4.12
N PHE A 347 -13.16 -38.41 -3.31
CA PHE A 347 -13.24 -38.26 -1.85
C PHE A 347 -12.30 -39.26 -1.14
N PHE A 348 -11.45 -38.78 -0.23
CA PHE A 348 -10.71 -39.64 0.71
C PHE A 348 -11.04 -39.20 2.14
N SER A 349 -11.82 -40.00 2.86
CA SER A 349 -12.14 -39.79 4.30
C SER A 349 -11.05 -40.32 5.20
#